data_AF-A0A4P5VWY9-F1
#
_entry.id   AF-A0A4P5VWY9-F1
#
_cell.length_a   1.000
_cell.length_b   1.000
_cell.length_c   1.000
_cell.angle_alpha   90.00
_cell.angle_beta   90.00
_cell.angle_gamma   90.00
#
_symmetry.space_group_name_H-M   'P 1'
#
loop_
_entity.id
_entity.type
_entity.pdbx_description
1 polymer ?
#
loop_
_entity_poly.entity_id
_entity_poly.type
_entity_poly.pdbx_seq_one_letter_code
_entity_poly.pdbx_strand_id
1 'polypeptide(L)'
;MARVQGLLSRVRARFAGAPPAAVVVGSSWSPAVADAWPELSDQIDAHLKRPGTAAVSTWEVCAAELARRLVGEEGEAALVSRFSDALVPTLDALSALHKALPGALAAGRKAGETAGTLAAATRPLVGLPLGLDGELEAAWGKTVAWLEPLLAGAPSPDAARNALLAVGPKLAGGAREAEFALREALSVLPQAASPAAGLIDPFERWADVLGRAIEVEVYGGVKGMIRLLRE
;
A
#
# COMPACT_ATOMS: atom_id res chain seq x y z
N MET A 1 -24.31 -25.20 0.72
CA MET A 1 -23.15 -24.97 -0.19
C MET A 1 -23.52 -24.70 -1.66
N ALA A 2 -24.67 -25.14 -2.18
CA ALA A 2 -25.05 -24.94 -3.59
C ALA A 2 -25.29 -23.47 -4.03
N ARG A 3 -25.63 -22.55 -3.12
CA ARG A 3 -25.93 -21.14 -3.46
C ARG A 3 -24.70 -20.29 -3.81
N VAL A 4 -23.52 -20.65 -3.31
CA VAL A 4 -22.26 -19.91 -3.55
C VAL A 4 -21.68 -20.24 -4.93
N GLN A 5 -21.76 -21.51 -5.34
CA GLN A 5 -21.37 -21.93 -6.70
C GLN A 5 -22.24 -21.27 -7.78
N GLY A 6 -23.53 -21.09 -7.52
CA GLY A 6 -24.45 -20.38 -8.43
C GLY A 6 -24.21 -18.88 -8.53
N LEU A 7 -23.49 -18.27 -7.58
CA LEU A 7 -23.08 -16.86 -7.65
C LEU A 7 -21.81 -16.72 -8.50
N LEU A 8 -20.82 -17.57 -8.25
CA LEU A 8 -19.56 -17.60 -9.01
C LEU A 8 -19.77 -17.96 -10.49
N SER A 9 -20.72 -18.84 -10.81
CA SER A 9 -21.07 -19.16 -12.19
C SER A 9 -21.76 -18.00 -12.92
N ARG A 10 -22.59 -17.21 -12.22
CA ARG A 10 -23.23 -16.00 -12.78
C ARG A 10 -22.25 -14.85 -12.96
N VAL A 11 -21.27 -14.71 -12.05
CA VAL A 11 -20.15 -13.77 -12.21
C VAL A 11 -19.31 -14.17 -13.42
N ARG A 12 -18.91 -15.45 -13.54
CA ARG A 12 -18.20 -15.95 -14.73
C ARG A 12 -18.98 -15.76 -16.01
N ALA A 13 -20.30 -16.03 -16.02
CA ALA A 13 -21.13 -15.84 -17.20
C ALA A 13 -21.25 -14.35 -17.59
N ARG A 14 -21.27 -13.43 -16.62
CA ARG A 14 -21.26 -11.98 -16.87
C ARG A 14 -19.94 -11.50 -17.49
N PHE A 15 -18.84 -12.18 -17.22
CA PHE A 15 -17.53 -11.96 -17.86
C PHE A 15 -17.26 -12.86 -19.08
N ALA A 16 -18.17 -13.79 -19.41
CA ALA A 16 -18.05 -14.72 -20.55
C ALA A 16 -18.90 -14.31 -21.77
N GLY A 17 -19.57 -13.16 -21.73
CA GLY A 17 -20.05 -12.50 -22.94
C GLY A 17 -18.85 -12.27 -23.85
N ALA A 18 -18.96 -12.70 -25.12
CA ALA A 18 -17.87 -12.75 -26.08
C ALA A 18 -16.90 -11.58 -25.89
N PRO A 19 -15.59 -11.84 -25.69
CA PRO A 19 -14.65 -10.75 -25.48
C PRO A 19 -14.81 -9.78 -26.66
N PRO A 20 -15.00 -8.47 -26.43
CA PRO A 20 -14.81 -7.51 -27.52
C PRO A 20 -13.45 -7.87 -28.14
N ALA A 21 -13.44 -8.02 -29.47
CA ALA A 21 -12.30 -8.55 -30.22
C ALA A 21 -10.99 -8.13 -29.54
N ALA A 22 -10.25 -9.11 -29.01
CA ALA A 22 -9.12 -8.86 -28.12
C ALA A 22 -8.23 -7.79 -28.75
N VAL A 23 -8.32 -6.56 -28.25
CA VAL A 23 -7.49 -5.48 -28.71
C VAL A 23 -6.13 -5.83 -28.15
N VAL A 24 -5.26 -6.37 -29.00
CA VAL A 24 -3.85 -6.51 -28.66
C VAL A 24 -3.39 -5.09 -28.36
N VAL A 25 -3.21 -4.80 -27.08
CA VAL A 25 -2.64 -3.53 -26.66
C VAL A 25 -1.18 -3.59 -27.09
N GLY A 26 -0.93 -3.09 -28.30
CA GLY A 26 0.41 -2.73 -28.71
C GLY A 26 0.94 -1.68 -27.75
N SER A 27 2.25 -1.44 -27.78
CA SER A 27 2.91 -0.34 -27.08
C SER A 27 2.35 1.07 -27.42
N SER A 28 1.31 1.15 -28.27
CA SER A 28 0.72 2.37 -28.79
C SER A 28 -0.46 2.88 -27.97
N TRP A 29 -0.54 4.20 -27.90
CA TRP A 29 -1.70 4.93 -27.37
C TRP A 29 -2.82 4.91 -28.42
N SER A 30 -4.01 4.43 -28.05
CA SER A 30 -5.16 4.31 -28.95
C SER A 30 -6.40 5.03 -28.38
N PRO A 31 -7.43 5.31 -29.19
CA PRO A 31 -8.68 5.89 -28.69
C PRO A 31 -9.31 5.05 -27.56
N ALA A 32 -9.29 3.72 -27.69
CA ALA A 32 -9.78 2.82 -26.65
C ALA A 32 -9.00 2.92 -25.33
N VAL A 33 -7.68 3.15 -25.38
CA VAL A 33 -6.86 3.44 -24.19
C VAL A 33 -7.27 4.78 -23.57
N ALA A 34 -7.45 5.81 -24.40
CA ALA A 34 -7.81 7.14 -23.92
C ALA A 34 -9.18 7.16 -23.23
N ASP A 35 -10.15 6.40 -23.75
CA ASP A 35 -11.48 6.25 -23.17
C ASP A 35 -11.46 5.49 -21.84
N ALA A 36 -10.62 4.46 -21.72
CA ALA A 36 -10.46 3.66 -20.50
C ALA A 36 -9.61 4.34 -19.41
N TRP A 37 -8.76 5.31 -19.78
CA TRP A 37 -7.79 5.93 -18.87
C TRP A 37 -8.40 6.54 -17.59
N PRO A 38 -9.55 7.24 -17.63
CA PRO A 38 -10.17 7.78 -16.42
C PRO A 38 -10.61 6.69 -15.43
N GLU A 39 -11.07 5.54 -15.91
CA GLU A 39 -11.54 4.42 -15.08
C GLU A 39 -10.40 3.71 -14.32
N LEU A 40 -9.15 3.94 -14.74
CA LEU A 40 -7.96 3.47 -14.03
C LEU A 40 -7.76 4.20 -12.70
N SER A 41 -8.22 5.45 -12.60
CA SER A 41 -8.00 6.28 -11.42
C SER A 41 -8.54 5.62 -10.16
N ASP A 42 -9.80 5.21 -10.18
CA ASP A 42 -10.45 4.63 -9.00
C ASP A 42 -9.84 3.28 -8.61
N GLN A 43 -9.41 2.50 -9.60
CA GLN A 43 -8.81 1.17 -9.37
C GLN A 43 -7.40 1.29 -8.81
N ILE A 44 -6.55 2.11 -9.43
CA ILE A 44 -5.19 2.40 -8.92
C ILE A 44 -5.29 3.02 -7.53
N ASP A 45 -6.22 3.95 -7.33
CA ASP A 45 -6.45 4.57 -6.03
C ASP A 45 -6.78 3.53 -4.94
N ALA A 46 -7.68 2.58 -5.25
CA ALA A 46 -7.99 1.51 -4.32
C ALA A 46 -6.73 0.71 -3.93
N HIS A 47 -5.85 0.41 -4.88
CA HIS A 47 -4.58 -0.26 -4.59
C HIS A 47 -3.60 0.60 -3.79
N LEU A 48 -3.51 1.91 -4.06
CA LEU A 48 -2.69 2.84 -3.28
C LEU A 48 -3.15 2.98 -1.83
N LYS A 49 -4.46 2.84 -1.57
CA LYS A 49 -5.04 2.89 -0.22
C LYS A 49 -4.82 1.62 0.59
N ARG A 50 -4.69 0.44 -0.06
CA ARG A 50 -4.58 -0.86 0.62
C ARG A 50 -3.44 -0.91 1.66
N PRO A 51 -2.21 -0.46 1.38
CA PRO A 51 -1.13 -0.43 2.39
C PRO A 51 -1.47 0.44 3.60
N GLY A 52 -2.11 1.59 3.41
CA GLY A 52 -2.55 2.46 4.52
C GLY A 52 -3.61 1.79 5.40
N THR A 53 -4.59 1.12 4.79
CA THR A 53 -5.59 0.33 5.54
C THR A 53 -4.92 -0.83 6.30
N ALA A 54 -3.99 -1.55 5.67
CA ALA A 54 -3.24 -2.62 6.32
C ALA A 54 -2.43 -2.08 7.51
N ALA A 55 -1.78 -0.93 7.37
CA ALA A 55 -1.05 -0.28 8.46
C ALA A 55 -1.96 0.06 9.64
N VAL A 56 -3.14 0.65 9.39
CA VAL A 56 -4.11 0.97 10.45
C VAL A 56 -4.59 -0.29 11.17
N SER A 57 -5.11 -1.28 10.44
CA SER A 57 -5.64 -2.51 11.06
C SER A 57 -4.58 -3.26 11.86
N THR A 58 -3.34 -3.26 11.37
CA THR A 58 -2.24 -3.94 12.05
C THR A 58 -1.77 -3.16 13.27
N TRP A 59 -1.77 -1.82 13.20
CA TRP A 59 -1.43 -0.95 14.33
C TRP A 59 -2.45 -0.99 15.45
N GLU A 60 -3.77 -0.98 15.16
CA GLU A 60 -4.81 -1.00 16.19
C GLU A 60 -4.70 -2.22 17.13
N VAL A 61 -4.46 -3.40 16.55
CA VAL A 61 -4.24 -4.66 17.30
C VAL A 61 -3.09 -4.52 18.30
N CYS A 62 -2.12 -3.68 17.99
CA CYS A 62 -0.87 -3.59 18.71
C CYS A 62 -0.74 -2.39 19.62
N ALA A 63 -1.39 -1.28 19.26
CA ALA A 63 -1.74 -0.23 20.19
C ALA A 63 -2.49 -0.80 21.40
N ALA A 64 -3.49 -1.66 21.16
CA ALA A 64 -4.25 -2.35 22.21
C ALA A 64 -3.33 -3.20 23.09
N GLU A 65 -2.47 -4.00 22.46
CA GLU A 65 -1.58 -4.86 23.20
C GLU A 65 -0.49 -4.11 23.99
N LEU A 66 0.09 -3.07 23.39
CA LEU A 66 1.05 -2.20 24.06
C LEU A 66 0.39 -1.48 25.25
N ALA A 67 -0.82 -0.97 25.08
CA ALA A 67 -1.58 -0.32 26.13
C ALA A 67 -1.81 -1.27 27.31
N ARG A 68 -2.27 -2.50 27.07
CA ARG A 68 -2.44 -3.53 28.12
C ARG A 68 -1.17 -3.79 28.90
N ARG A 69 -0.02 -3.83 28.23
CA ARG A 69 1.28 -4.10 28.87
C ARG A 69 1.80 -2.93 29.69
N LEU A 70 1.52 -1.70 29.27
CA LEU A 70 2.02 -0.51 29.96
C LEU A 70 1.15 -0.09 31.15
N VAL A 71 -0.18 -0.28 31.09
CA VAL A 71 -1.09 0.23 32.12
C VAL A 71 -2.15 -0.76 32.61
N GLY A 72 -2.16 -2.00 32.11
CA GLY A 72 -3.22 -2.97 32.39
C GLY A 72 -4.50 -2.74 31.55
N GLU A 73 -5.48 -3.64 31.69
CA GLU A 73 -6.72 -3.62 30.90
C GLU A 73 -7.60 -2.38 31.15
N GLU A 74 -7.65 -1.89 32.40
CA GLU A 74 -8.52 -0.76 32.77
C GLU A 74 -8.09 0.59 32.14
N GLY A 75 -6.83 0.73 31.73
CA GLY A 75 -6.28 1.93 31.09
C GLY A 75 -6.11 1.82 29.57
N GLU A 76 -6.49 0.69 28.97
CA GLU A 76 -6.20 0.34 27.57
C GLU A 76 -6.77 1.36 26.58
N ALA A 77 -8.08 1.62 26.67
CA ALA A 77 -8.80 2.43 25.67
C ALA A 77 -8.26 3.86 25.53
N ALA A 78 -7.85 4.48 26.64
CA ALA A 78 -7.28 5.83 26.65
C ALA A 78 -5.90 5.88 25.97
N LEU A 79 -5.11 4.80 26.06
CA LEU A 79 -3.82 4.68 25.41
C LEU A 79 -3.92 4.26 23.95
N VAL A 80 -4.89 3.42 23.58
CA VAL A 80 -5.13 3.06 22.17
C VAL A 80 -5.42 4.29 21.32
N SER A 81 -6.31 5.18 21.78
CA SER A 81 -6.60 6.43 21.05
C SER A 81 -5.36 7.28 20.83
N ARG A 82 -4.50 7.34 21.86
CA ARG A 82 -3.22 8.06 21.80
C ARG A 82 -2.25 7.39 20.82
N PHE A 83 -2.15 6.07 20.85
CA PHE A 83 -1.33 5.34 19.90
C PHE A 83 -1.79 5.52 18.46
N SER A 84 -3.08 5.62 18.16
CA SER A 84 -3.56 5.89 16.81
C SER A 84 -3.01 7.20 16.22
N ASP A 85 -2.88 8.26 17.03
CA ASP A 85 -2.29 9.53 16.59
C ASP A 85 -0.80 9.39 16.22
N ALA A 86 -0.10 8.47 16.87
CA ALA A 86 1.32 8.22 16.60
C ALA A 86 1.56 7.70 15.18
N LEU A 87 0.61 6.99 14.58
CA LEU A 87 0.75 6.43 13.23
C LEU A 87 0.53 7.48 12.13
N VAL A 88 -0.11 8.61 12.44
CA VAL A 88 -0.48 9.65 11.46
C VAL A 88 0.68 10.06 10.56
N PRO A 89 1.91 10.35 11.04
CA PRO A 89 3.02 10.70 10.17
C PRO A 89 3.32 9.63 9.11
N THR A 90 3.21 8.35 9.47
CA THR A 90 3.44 7.22 8.57
C THR A 90 2.31 7.07 7.56
N LEU A 91 1.05 7.29 7.99
CA LEU A 91 -0.11 7.29 7.09
C LEU A 91 -0.12 8.48 6.14
N ASP A 92 0.41 9.64 6.54
CA ASP A 92 0.49 10.84 5.70
C ASP A 92 1.39 10.61 4.49
N ALA A 93 2.53 9.93 4.67
CA ALA A 93 3.42 9.55 3.57
C ALA A 93 2.70 8.64 2.56
N LEU A 94 1.95 7.63 3.03
CA LEU A 94 1.14 6.77 2.15
C LEU A 94 0.00 7.55 1.48
N SER A 95 -0.63 8.46 2.20
CA SER A 95 -1.74 9.28 1.70
C SER A 95 -1.31 10.31 0.67
N ALA A 96 -0.03 10.71 0.67
CA ALA A 96 0.53 11.61 -0.34
C ALA A 96 0.48 10.97 -1.74
N LEU A 97 0.63 9.65 -1.84
CA LEU A 97 0.54 8.91 -3.11
C LEU A 97 -0.86 9.04 -3.74
N HIS A 98 -1.91 8.86 -2.93
CA HIS A 98 -3.30 9.06 -3.36
C HIS A 98 -3.53 10.48 -3.89
N LYS A 99 -3.03 11.49 -3.16
CA LYS A 99 -3.17 12.90 -3.55
C LYS A 99 -2.43 13.22 -4.85
N ALA A 100 -1.30 12.55 -5.11
CA ALA A 100 -0.50 12.74 -6.32
C ALA A 100 -1.07 12.01 -7.56
N LEU A 101 -1.86 10.95 -7.36
CA LEU A 101 -2.37 10.10 -8.44
C LEU A 101 -3.13 10.85 -9.55
N PRO A 102 -4.10 11.76 -9.26
CA PRO A 102 -4.81 12.48 -10.32
C PRO A 102 -3.88 13.30 -11.22
N GLY A 103 -2.86 13.92 -10.62
CA GLY A 103 -1.84 14.68 -11.36
C GLY A 103 -0.98 13.78 -12.23
N ALA A 104 -0.54 12.64 -11.71
CA ALA A 104 0.25 11.65 -12.46
C ALA A 104 -0.56 11.05 -13.63
N LEU A 105 -1.84 10.74 -13.43
CA LEU A 105 -2.72 10.25 -14.49
C LEU A 105 -2.96 11.28 -15.59
N ALA A 106 -3.21 12.55 -15.23
CA ALA A 106 -3.38 13.61 -16.21
C ALA A 106 -2.10 13.84 -17.03
N ALA A 107 -0.94 13.85 -16.37
CA ALA A 107 0.36 13.95 -17.03
C ALA A 107 0.63 12.74 -17.95
N GLY A 108 0.30 11.54 -17.47
CA GLY A 108 0.42 10.29 -18.21
C GLY A 108 -0.43 10.30 -19.47
N ARG A 109 -1.71 10.66 -19.36
CA ARG A 109 -2.61 10.80 -20.50
C ARG A 109 -2.03 11.70 -21.58
N LYS A 110 -1.61 12.91 -21.20
CA LYS A 110 -1.02 13.88 -22.13
C LYS A 110 0.25 13.35 -22.80
N ALA A 111 1.11 12.68 -22.04
CA ALA A 111 2.34 12.09 -22.57
C ALA A 111 2.04 10.95 -23.56
N GLY A 112 1.07 10.10 -23.25
CA GLY A 112 0.59 9.05 -24.13
C GLY A 112 0.01 9.57 -25.43
N GLU A 113 -0.89 10.57 -25.36
CA GLU A 113 -1.48 11.24 -26.51
C GLU A 113 -0.41 11.89 -27.41
N THR A 114 0.60 12.51 -26.81
CA THR A 114 1.67 13.21 -27.53
C THR A 114 2.65 12.24 -28.19
N ALA A 115 3.10 11.23 -27.45
CA ALA A 115 4.13 10.30 -27.92
C ALA A 115 3.54 9.10 -28.68
N GLY A 116 2.22 8.93 -28.65
CA GLY A 116 1.54 7.80 -29.25
C GLY A 116 1.86 6.46 -28.57
N THR A 117 2.34 6.45 -27.32
CA THR A 117 2.78 5.21 -26.64
C THR A 117 2.33 5.09 -25.19
N LEU A 118 2.07 3.85 -24.75
CA LEU A 118 1.74 3.53 -23.36
C LEU A 118 2.94 3.66 -22.41
N ALA A 119 4.15 3.41 -22.91
CA ALA A 119 5.37 3.62 -22.13
C ALA A 119 5.53 5.09 -21.72
N ALA A 120 5.20 6.04 -22.61
CA ALA A 120 5.17 7.45 -22.25
C ALA A 120 4.06 7.75 -21.23
N ALA A 121 2.89 7.11 -21.35
CA ALA A 121 1.75 7.35 -20.48
C ALA A 121 1.94 6.85 -19.05
N THR A 122 2.68 5.76 -18.86
CA THR A 122 2.92 5.15 -17.54
C THR A 122 4.11 5.73 -16.80
N ARG A 123 5.00 6.46 -17.48
CA ARG A 123 6.19 7.06 -16.86
C ARG A 123 5.89 7.94 -15.65
N PRO A 124 4.85 8.81 -15.64
CA PRO A 124 4.50 9.58 -14.46
C PRO A 124 4.01 8.73 -13.29
N LEU A 125 3.40 7.59 -13.56
CA LEU A 125 2.89 6.65 -12.54
C LEU A 125 4.04 5.91 -11.84
N VAL A 126 5.11 5.58 -12.57
CA VAL A 126 6.36 5.04 -12.01
C VAL A 126 7.00 6.00 -11.01
N GLY A 127 6.82 7.31 -11.21
CA GLY A 127 7.35 8.34 -10.32
C GLY A 127 6.59 8.49 -9.00
N LEU A 128 5.38 7.92 -8.86
CA LEU A 128 4.56 8.07 -7.65
C LEU A 128 5.25 7.57 -6.37
N PRO A 129 5.77 6.32 -6.32
CA PRO A 129 6.42 5.83 -5.10
C PRO A 129 7.89 6.26 -4.94
N LEU A 130 8.43 7.09 -5.83
CA LEU A 130 9.84 7.47 -5.78
C LEU A 130 10.15 8.23 -4.49
N GLY A 131 11.10 7.72 -3.70
CA GLY A 131 11.52 8.33 -2.44
C GLY A 131 10.62 8.02 -1.25
N LEU A 132 9.57 7.20 -1.45
CA LEU A 132 8.68 6.74 -0.39
C LEU A 132 9.44 6.00 0.71
N ASP A 133 10.54 5.31 0.39
CA ASP A 133 11.37 4.61 1.37
C ASP A 133 11.95 5.55 2.42
N GLY A 134 12.58 6.65 1.98
CA GLY A 134 13.11 7.68 2.89
C GLY A 134 12.01 8.42 3.65
N GLU A 135 10.87 8.68 3.01
CA GLU A 135 9.72 9.31 3.67
C GLU A 135 9.12 8.44 4.77
N LEU A 136 8.94 7.14 4.51
CA LEU A 136 8.42 6.19 5.49
C LEU A 136 9.38 5.98 6.66
N GLU A 137 10.69 5.89 6.41
CA GLU A 137 11.68 5.78 7.49
C GLU A 137 11.65 7.01 8.40
N ALA A 138 11.65 8.21 7.81
CA ALA A 138 11.60 9.46 8.56
C ALA A 138 10.27 9.64 9.30
N ALA A 139 9.15 9.28 8.65
CA ALA A 139 7.82 9.32 9.25
C ALA A 139 7.71 8.36 10.43
N TRP A 140 8.24 7.15 10.29
CA TRP A 140 8.29 6.20 11.38
C TRP A 140 9.14 6.70 12.54
N GLY A 141 10.27 7.36 12.27
CA GLY A 141 11.06 8.03 13.31
C GLY A 141 10.24 9.05 14.11
N LYS A 142 9.36 9.81 13.47
CA LYS A 142 8.42 10.73 14.14
C LYS A 142 7.37 9.98 14.97
N THR A 143 6.85 8.86 14.44
CA THR A 143 5.97 7.96 15.20
C THR A 143 6.65 7.49 16.48
N VAL A 144 7.90 7.02 16.41
CA VAL A 144 8.63 6.58 17.61
C VAL A 144 8.89 7.73 18.58
N ALA A 145 9.32 8.90 18.08
CA ALA A 145 9.54 10.08 18.92
C ALA A 145 8.27 10.51 19.66
N TRP A 146 7.11 10.41 19.01
CA TRP A 146 5.82 10.68 19.65
C TRP A 146 5.51 9.69 20.79
N LEU A 147 5.91 8.43 20.64
CA LEU A 147 5.70 7.37 21.64
C LEU A 147 6.67 7.46 22.83
N GLU A 148 7.82 8.14 22.69
CA GLU A 148 8.87 8.17 23.73
C GLU A 148 8.36 8.46 25.14
N PRO A 149 7.47 9.45 25.39
CA PRO A 149 6.93 9.70 26.72
C PRO A 149 6.12 8.53 27.30
N LEU A 150 5.50 7.71 26.45
CA LEU A 150 4.72 6.53 26.86
C LEU A 150 5.62 5.33 27.13
N LEU A 151 6.73 5.22 26.39
CA LEU A 151 7.73 4.16 26.58
C LEU A 151 8.52 4.31 27.88
N ALA A 152 8.59 5.51 28.45
CA ALA A 152 9.25 5.75 29.74
C ALA A 152 8.68 4.91 30.89
N GLY A 153 7.42 4.48 30.80
CA GLY A 153 6.77 3.59 31.77
C GLY A 153 7.01 2.10 31.53
N ALA A 154 7.71 1.71 30.45
CA ALA A 154 7.99 0.32 30.14
C ALA A 154 9.06 -0.28 31.08
N PRO A 155 9.09 -1.60 31.28
CA PRO A 155 10.14 -2.27 32.06
C PRO A 155 11.55 -2.04 31.51
N SER A 156 11.68 -1.86 30.19
CA SER A 156 12.94 -1.52 29.52
C SER A 156 12.71 -0.49 28.40
N PRO A 157 12.70 0.82 28.73
CA PRO A 157 12.39 1.89 27.77
C PRO A 157 13.33 1.95 26.56
N ASP A 158 14.64 1.79 26.79
CA ASP A 158 15.63 1.84 25.71
C ASP A 158 15.51 0.64 24.76
N ALA A 159 15.28 -0.56 25.31
CA ALA A 159 15.06 -1.75 24.49
C ALA A 159 13.77 -1.61 23.66
N ALA A 160 12.70 -1.08 24.26
CA ALA A 160 11.45 -0.80 23.57
C ALA A 160 11.63 0.20 22.42
N ARG A 161 12.32 1.32 22.69
CA ARG A 161 12.63 2.35 21.70
C ARG A 161 13.47 1.79 20.55
N ASN A 162 14.54 1.06 20.85
CA ASN A 162 15.43 0.49 19.83
C ASN A 162 14.71 -0.55 18.96
N ALA A 163 13.82 -1.37 19.56
CA ALA A 163 13.01 -2.31 18.82
C ALA A 163 12.05 -1.61 17.85
N LEU A 164 11.41 -0.51 18.28
CA LEU A 164 10.56 0.29 17.40
C LEU A 164 11.38 0.97 16.29
N LEU A 165 12.51 1.59 16.60
CA LEU A 165 13.36 2.24 15.58
C LEU A 165 13.84 1.25 14.51
N ALA A 166 14.06 -0.03 14.86
CA ALA A 166 14.45 -1.06 13.90
C ALA A 166 13.37 -1.39 12.85
N VAL A 167 12.11 -0.95 13.04
CA VAL A 167 11.03 -1.11 12.05
C VAL A 167 11.17 -0.13 10.88
N GLY A 168 11.67 1.09 11.12
CA GLY A 168 11.82 2.12 10.07
C GLY A 168 12.61 1.64 8.85
N PRO A 169 13.83 1.09 9.03
CA PRO A 169 14.61 0.53 7.92
C PRO A 169 13.94 -0.65 7.20
N LYS A 170 13.10 -1.45 7.89
CA LYS A 170 12.34 -2.54 7.27
C LYS A 170 11.22 -2.01 6.37
N LEU A 171 10.49 -0.99 6.84
CA LEU A 171 9.48 -0.29 6.04
C LEU A 171 10.12 0.35 4.80
N ALA A 172 11.27 1.01 4.96
CA ALA A 172 12.04 1.58 3.86
C ALA A 172 12.46 0.52 2.85
N GLY A 173 13.00 -0.61 3.32
CA GLY A 173 13.37 -1.74 2.47
C GLY A 173 12.20 -2.29 1.66
N GLY A 174 11.04 -2.45 2.30
CA GLY A 174 9.81 -2.89 1.64
C GLY A 174 9.26 -1.91 0.62
N ALA A 175 9.31 -0.60 0.91
CA ALA A 175 8.92 0.44 -0.03
C ALA A 175 9.82 0.47 -1.26
N ARG A 176 11.13 0.28 -1.07
CA ARG A 176 12.09 0.15 -2.18
C ARG A 176 11.84 -1.09 -3.03
N GLU A 177 11.52 -2.22 -2.40
CA GLU A 177 11.15 -3.46 -3.11
C GLU A 177 9.86 -3.27 -3.90
N ALA A 178 8.84 -2.63 -3.30
CA ALA A 178 7.58 -2.33 -3.96
C ALA A 178 7.78 -1.39 -5.16
N GLU A 179 8.57 -0.32 -4.99
CA GLU A 179 8.96 0.58 -6.07
C GLU A 179 9.63 -0.18 -7.21
N PHE A 180 10.60 -1.05 -6.90
CA PHE A 180 11.27 -1.88 -7.91
C PHE A 180 10.28 -2.80 -8.63
N ALA A 181 9.38 -3.47 -7.90
CA ALA A 181 8.36 -4.35 -8.48
C ALA A 181 7.38 -3.60 -9.39
N LEU A 182 6.98 -2.38 -9.02
CA LEU A 182 6.14 -1.52 -9.85
C LEU A 182 6.88 -1.11 -11.13
N ARG A 183 8.13 -0.67 -11.01
CA ARG A 183 8.99 -0.30 -12.15
C ARG A 183 9.18 -1.46 -13.11
N GLU A 184 9.51 -2.64 -12.58
CA GLU A 184 9.66 -3.86 -13.37
C GLU A 184 8.37 -4.18 -14.10
N ALA A 185 7.23 -4.25 -13.40
CA ALA A 185 5.94 -4.60 -13.99
C ALA A 185 5.47 -3.59 -15.06
N LEU A 186 5.67 -2.29 -14.82
CA LEU A 186 5.34 -1.25 -15.81
C LEU A 186 6.35 -1.19 -16.98
N SER A 187 7.57 -1.72 -16.84
CA SER A 187 8.54 -1.80 -17.93
C SER A 187 8.21 -2.89 -18.95
N VAL A 188 7.47 -3.92 -18.52
CA VAL A 188 7.04 -5.05 -19.34
C VAL A 188 5.52 -5.17 -19.37
N LEU A 189 4.83 -4.03 -19.58
CA LEU A 189 3.36 -4.02 -19.68
C LEU A 189 2.90 -5.19 -20.56
N PRO A 190 2.14 -6.15 -20.00
CA PRO A 190 1.74 -7.31 -20.76
C PRO A 190 0.96 -6.85 -21.99
N GLN A 191 1.09 -7.57 -23.11
CA GLN A 191 0.12 -7.47 -24.19
C GLN A 191 -1.21 -8.05 -23.68
N ALA A 192 -1.91 -7.26 -22.87
CA ALA A 192 -3.19 -7.62 -22.29
C ALA A 192 -4.29 -7.33 -23.30
N ALA A 193 -5.39 -8.09 -23.19
CA ALA A 193 -6.59 -7.84 -23.99
C ALA A 193 -7.29 -6.51 -23.63
N SER A 194 -6.91 -5.88 -22.50
CA SER A 194 -7.41 -4.59 -22.03
C SER A 194 -6.28 -3.76 -21.39
N PRO A 195 -6.18 -2.46 -21.69
CA PRO A 195 -5.24 -1.54 -21.04
C PRO A 195 -5.41 -1.48 -19.52
N ALA A 196 -6.64 -1.67 -19.02
CA ALA A 196 -6.92 -1.66 -17.59
C ALA A 196 -6.30 -2.86 -16.88
N ALA A 197 -6.49 -4.06 -17.41
CA ALA A 197 -5.88 -5.26 -16.84
C ALA A 197 -4.35 -5.18 -16.80
N GLY A 198 -3.73 -4.64 -17.86
CA GLY A 198 -2.27 -4.49 -17.93
C GLY A 198 -1.68 -3.47 -16.94
N LEU A 199 -2.48 -2.53 -16.42
CA LEU A 199 -2.03 -1.48 -15.50
C LEU A 199 -2.43 -1.74 -14.05
N ILE A 200 -3.49 -2.49 -13.80
CA ILE A 200 -3.93 -2.83 -12.44
C ILE A 200 -2.97 -3.82 -11.76
N ASP A 201 -2.58 -4.88 -12.46
CA ASP A 201 -1.71 -5.94 -11.90
C ASP A 201 -0.38 -5.38 -11.32
N PRO A 202 0.32 -4.43 -11.96
CA PRO A 202 1.47 -3.74 -11.36
C PRO A 202 1.19 -3.07 -10.02
N PHE A 203 0.07 -2.36 -9.88
CA PHE A 203 -0.30 -1.67 -8.65
C PHE A 203 -0.81 -2.63 -7.57
N GLU A 204 -1.46 -3.72 -7.95
CA GLU A 204 -1.79 -4.80 -7.03
C GLU A 204 -0.52 -5.44 -6.47
N ARG A 205 0.44 -5.81 -7.33
CA ARG A 205 1.73 -6.37 -6.91
C ARG A 205 2.50 -5.39 -6.02
N TRP A 206 2.51 -4.10 -6.35
CA TRP A 206 3.09 -3.05 -5.51
C TRP A 206 2.44 -3.04 -4.12
N ALA A 207 1.10 -3.04 -4.06
CA ALA A 207 0.35 -3.01 -2.81
C ALA A 207 0.61 -4.25 -1.96
N ASP A 208 0.73 -5.42 -2.58
CA ASP A 208 1.03 -6.68 -1.89
C ASP A 208 2.45 -6.72 -1.32
N VAL A 209 3.45 -6.22 -2.07
CA VAL A 209 4.85 -6.14 -1.59
C VAL A 209 4.94 -5.18 -0.41
N LEU A 210 4.37 -3.98 -0.55
CA LEU A 210 4.39 -2.99 0.52
C LEU A 210 3.54 -3.43 1.73
N GLY A 211 2.39 -4.05 1.47
CA GLY A 211 1.53 -4.65 2.50
C GLY A 211 2.28 -5.71 3.31
N ARG A 212 3.02 -6.60 2.65
CA ARG A 212 3.87 -7.59 3.36
C ARG A 212 4.94 -6.94 4.21
N ALA A 213 5.55 -5.84 3.75
CA ALA A 213 6.54 -5.10 4.52
C ALA A 213 5.95 -4.46 5.78
N ILE A 214 4.72 -3.97 5.68
CA ILE A 214 3.90 -3.48 6.80
C ILE A 214 3.48 -4.65 7.71
N GLU A 215 3.36 -5.87 7.19
CA GLU A 215 3.00 -7.08 7.93
C GLU A 215 4.19 -7.83 8.59
N VAL A 216 5.44 -7.35 8.50
CA VAL A 216 6.63 -8.14 8.94
C VAL A 216 6.70 -8.35 10.47
N GLU A 217 6.80 -9.65 10.79
CA GLU A 217 6.90 -10.43 12.02
C GLU A 217 7.78 -9.91 13.19
N VAL A 218 7.24 -9.98 14.42
CA VAL A 218 7.94 -9.75 15.71
C VAL A 218 8.15 -11.06 16.53
N TYR A 219 7.78 -12.24 15.98
CA TYR A 219 7.98 -13.64 16.45
C TYR A 219 6.79 -14.36 17.14
N GLY A 220 6.55 -15.64 16.77
CA GLY A 220 5.68 -16.59 17.51
C GLY A 220 4.38 -17.06 16.83
N GLY A 221 4.19 -16.85 15.53
CA GLY A 221 3.00 -17.34 14.80
C GLY A 221 1.70 -16.57 15.06
N VAL A 222 1.74 -15.45 15.78
CA VAL A 222 0.60 -14.54 15.99
C VAL A 222 0.85 -13.24 15.22
N LYS A 223 -0.01 -12.93 14.24
CA LYS A 223 0.08 -11.75 13.38
C LYS A 223 -0.61 -10.55 14.02
N GLY A 224 0.18 -9.55 14.40
CA GLY A 224 -0.23 -8.22 14.85
C GLY A 224 1.06 -7.41 15.09
N MET A 225 1.22 -6.27 14.44
CA MET A 225 2.48 -5.50 14.40
C MET A 225 2.58 -4.51 15.56
N ILE A 226 3.54 -4.79 16.46
CA ILE A 226 3.96 -4.10 17.72
C ILE A 226 3.42 -4.79 18.97
N ARG A 227 4.06 -5.92 19.32
CA ARG A 227 4.08 -6.40 20.70
C ARG A 227 5.50 -6.33 21.23
N LEU A 228 5.73 -5.23 21.95
CA LEU A 228 6.93 -4.89 22.70
C LEU A 228 7.19 -5.88 23.84
N LEU A 229 8.39 -6.49 23.82
CA LEU A 229 9.13 -7.15 24.91
C LEU A 229 8.51 -8.41 25.55
N ARG A 230 9.21 -9.54 25.48
CA ARG A 230 9.22 -10.51 26.59
C ARG A 230 10.64 -11.03 26.82
N GLU A 231 10.99 -10.97 28.10
CA GLU A 231 12.08 -11.69 28.78
C GLU A 231 12.02 -13.20 28.53
#